data_AF-K1SPJ3-F1
#
_entry.id   AF-K1SPJ3-F1
#
_cell.length_a   1.000
_cell.length_b   1.000
_cell.length_c   1.000
_cell.angle_alpha   90.00
_cell.angle_beta   90.00
_cell.angle_gamma   90.00
#
_symmetry.space_group_name_H-M   'P 1'
#
loop_
_entity.id
_entity.type
_entity.pdbx_description
1 polymer ?
#
loop_
_entity_poly.entity_id
_entity_poly.type
_entity_poly.pdbx_seq_one_letter_code
_entity_poly.pdbx_strand_id
1 'polypeptide(L)'
;MGVSRDRLDVYDFTIAPGFHTPEWAKGAVMYQIFVDRFSSGDTNNTVEDCEYYYIGDYSRKVTDWRKNPSFMGVREFYGGDLQGVMNKLDYLQDLGVDVIYFNPIFVSPSNHKYDIQDYDYIDPHYGKIVSDGGETLKDGDTINAHASKYIKRVTDKANLESSNTFFVQLVEEIHRRGMKVI
;
A
#
# COMPACT_ATOMS: atom_id res chain seq x y z
N MET A 1 22.52 -16.53 -32.04
CA MET A 1 21.13 -16.84 -32.43
C MET A 1 21.18 -17.45 -33.82
N GLY A 2 20.77 -18.71 -33.95
CA GLY A 2 20.97 -19.53 -35.15
C GLY A 2 19.74 -19.58 -36.06
N VAL A 3 19.95 -19.91 -37.33
CA VAL A 3 18.89 -20.08 -38.33
C VAL A 3 18.26 -21.47 -38.16
N SER A 4 16.95 -21.51 -37.87
CA SER A 4 16.13 -22.74 -37.90
C SER A 4 15.43 -22.85 -39.25
N ARG A 5 15.20 -24.09 -39.72
CA ARG A 5 14.41 -24.36 -40.94
C ARG A 5 12.92 -24.50 -40.66
N ASP A 6 12.56 -24.64 -39.38
CA ASP A 6 11.18 -24.83 -38.96
C ASP A 6 10.60 -23.49 -38.51
N ARG A 7 9.54 -23.03 -39.16
CA ARG A 7 8.79 -21.84 -38.74
C ARG A 7 7.95 -22.21 -37.52
N LEU A 8 8.22 -21.55 -36.41
CA LEU A 8 7.45 -21.67 -35.19
C LEU A 8 6.78 -20.31 -34.97
N ASP A 9 5.45 -20.25 -35.14
CA ASP A 9 4.69 -18.99 -35.11
C ASP A 9 4.87 -18.21 -33.78
N VAL A 10 5.33 -18.86 -32.71
CA VAL A 10 5.68 -18.24 -31.41
C VAL A 10 6.96 -17.39 -31.44
N TYR A 11 7.78 -17.50 -32.49
CA TYR A 11 9.02 -16.74 -32.66
C TYR A 11 8.94 -15.70 -33.79
N ASP A 12 7.74 -15.47 -34.34
CA ASP A 12 7.54 -14.46 -35.37
C ASP A 12 7.71 -13.05 -34.77
N PHE A 13 8.57 -12.24 -35.38
CA PHE A 13 8.68 -10.83 -35.03
C PHE A 13 7.39 -10.12 -35.43
N THR A 14 6.79 -9.40 -34.48
CA THR A 14 5.59 -8.60 -34.73
C THR A 14 5.98 -7.16 -35.04
N ILE A 15 5.48 -6.63 -36.16
CA ILE A 15 5.56 -5.21 -36.50
C ILE A 15 4.18 -4.62 -36.20
N ALA A 16 4.10 -3.71 -35.23
CA ALA A 16 2.87 -3.04 -34.82
C ALA A 16 3.00 -1.51 -35.02
N PRO A 17 2.72 -0.99 -36.22
CA PRO A 17 2.81 0.45 -36.49
C PRO A 17 1.91 1.26 -35.56
N GLY A 18 2.45 2.32 -34.95
CA GLY A 18 1.72 3.19 -34.02
C GLY A 18 1.69 2.72 -32.57
N PHE A 19 2.08 1.47 -32.29
CA PHE A 19 2.27 1.01 -30.92
C PHE A 19 3.51 1.66 -30.31
N HIS A 20 3.36 2.25 -29.13
CA HIS A 20 4.46 2.80 -28.35
C HIS A 20 4.23 2.52 -26.87
N THR A 21 5.31 2.34 -26.15
CA THR A 21 5.32 2.29 -24.68
C THR A 21 6.05 3.52 -24.15
N PRO A 22 5.79 3.95 -22.90
CA PRO A 22 6.49 5.09 -22.34
C PRO A 22 8.00 4.88 -22.37
N GLU A 23 8.75 5.83 -22.95
CA GLU A 23 10.21 5.69 -23.09
C GLU A 23 10.91 5.53 -21.74
N TRP A 24 10.43 6.23 -20.70
CA TRP A 24 10.99 6.13 -19.36
C TRP A 24 10.90 4.73 -18.76
N ALA A 25 9.96 3.89 -19.20
CA ALA A 25 9.76 2.56 -18.62
C ALA A 25 10.73 1.53 -19.20
N LYS A 26 11.34 1.81 -20.37
CA LYS A 26 12.25 0.89 -21.03
C LYS A 26 13.59 0.90 -20.31
N GLY A 27 13.92 -0.20 -19.66
CA GLY A 27 15.18 -0.36 -18.91
C GLY A 27 15.16 0.23 -17.49
N ALA A 28 14.01 0.73 -17.01
CA ALA A 28 13.86 1.25 -15.67
C ALA A 28 14.00 0.16 -14.60
N VAL A 29 14.63 0.52 -13.48
CA VAL A 29 14.69 -0.32 -12.28
C VAL A 29 13.46 -0.04 -11.42
N MET A 30 12.57 -1.03 -11.33
CA MET A 30 11.35 -0.93 -10.51
C MET A 30 11.53 -1.61 -9.15
N TYR A 31 11.03 -0.95 -8.10
CA TYR A 31 10.97 -1.48 -6.75
C TYR A 31 9.51 -1.56 -6.29
N GLN A 32 9.02 -2.78 -6.04
CA GLN A 32 7.66 -3.00 -5.55
C GLN A 32 7.60 -2.88 -4.02
N ILE A 33 6.65 -2.11 -3.51
CA ILE A 33 6.44 -1.87 -2.08
C ILE A 33 5.08 -2.39 -1.64
N PHE A 34 5.10 -3.37 -0.74
CA PHE A 34 3.97 -3.74 0.10
C PHE A 34 4.02 -2.90 1.38
N VAL A 35 3.20 -1.85 1.45
CA VAL A 35 3.34 -0.75 2.41
C VAL A 35 3.39 -1.21 3.87
N ASP A 36 2.42 -2.03 4.32
CA ASP A 36 2.36 -2.54 5.71
C ASP A 36 3.63 -3.29 6.15
N ARG A 37 4.44 -3.77 5.20
CA ARG A 37 5.62 -4.63 5.47
C ARG A 37 6.95 -3.98 5.12
N PHE A 38 6.95 -2.76 4.60
CA PHE A 38 8.18 -2.14 4.13
C PHE A 38 8.91 -1.39 5.25
N SER A 39 8.27 -0.40 5.86
CA SER A 39 8.84 0.36 6.97
C SER A 39 7.72 1.08 7.73
N SER A 40 7.78 1.07 9.06
CA SER A 40 6.92 1.91 9.91
C SER A 40 7.55 3.30 10.10
N GLY A 41 6.76 4.36 9.97
CA GLY A 41 7.22 5.74 10.09
C GLY A 41 6.33 6.64 10.95
N ASP A 42 5.06 6.27 11.16
CA ASP A 42 4.11 6.98 12.01
C ASP A 42 3.27 5.98 12.83
N THR A 43 3.67 5.70 14.05
CA THR A 43 2.98 4.69 14.89
C THR A 43 1.57 5.10 15.32
N ASN A 44 1.14 6.34 15.08
CA ASN A 44 -0.19 6.82 15.47
C ASN A 44 -1.29 6.37 14.49
N ASN A 45 -0.91 5.98 13.27
CA ASN A 45 -1.86 5.52 12.25
C ASN A 45 -2.01 3.98 12.23
N THR A 46 -1.29 3.26 13.09
CA THR A 46 -1.33 1.80 13.07
C THR A 46 -2.71 1.27 13.49
N VAL A 47 -3.20 0.26 12.78
CA VAL A 47 -4.41 -0.49 13.15
C VAL A 47 -4.25 -1.08 14.54
N GLU A 48 -5.26 -0.95 15.37
CA GLU A 48 -5.29 -1.51 16.73
C GLU A 48 -5.89 -2.93 16.77
N ASP A 49 -5.61 -3.64 17.85
CA ASP A 49 -6.27 -4.91 18.13
C ASP A 49 -7.78 -4.74 18.28
N CYS A 50 -8.53 -5.62 17.64
CA CYS A 50 -10.01 -5.61 17.64
C CYS A 50 -10.61 -4.31 17.12
N GLU A 51 -9.88 -3.51 16.34
CA GLU A 51 -10.41 -2.28 15.76
C GLU A 51 -11.64 -2.53 14.88
N TYR A 52 -11.68 -3.64 14.15
CA TYR A 52 -12.85 -4.13 13.41
C TYR A 52 -12.79 -5.65 13.19
N TYR A 53 -13.89 -6.24 12.71
CA TYR A 53 -14.02 -7.67 12.40
C TYR A 53 -14.11 -7.89 10.88
N TYR A 54 -13.26 -8.76 10.32
CA TYR A 54 -13.17 -8.94 8.87
C TYR A 54 -12.78 -10.36 8.46
N ILE A 55 -13.56 -11.01 7.57
CA ILE A 55 -13.33 -12.40 7.11
C ILE A 55 -13.11 -13.36 8.31
N GLY A 56 -14.05 -13.33 9.27
CA GLY A 56 -14.12 -14.33 10.33
C GLY A 56 -13.15 -14.18 11.50
N ASP A 57 -12.47 -13.04 11.64
CA ASP A 57 -11.64 -12.73 12.82
C ASP A 57 -11.43 -11.20 12.95
N TYR A 58 -10.84 -10.76 14.06
CA TYR A 58 -10.54 -9.37 14.39
C TYR A 58 -9.27 -8.86 13.70
N SER A 59 -9.21 -7.55 13.44
CA SER A 59 -7.95 -6.87 13.13
C SER A 59 -6.95 -7.07 14.27
N ARG A 60 -5.67 -7.26 13.91
CA ARG A 60 -4.59 -7.53 14.87
C ARG A 60 -3.40 -6.61 14.61
N LYS A 61 -2.91 -5.99 15.68
CA LYS A 61 -1.68 -5.21 15.68
C LYS A 61 -0.51 -6.14 15.95
N VAL A 62 0.42 -6.23 15.00
CA VAL A 62 1.64 -7.01 15.17
C VAL A 62 2.71 -6.12 15.78
N THR A 63 3.15 -6.47 16.98
CA THR A 63 4.17 -5.72 17.73
C THR A 63 5.60 -6.20 17.49
N ASP A 64 5.76 -7.45 17.03
CA ASP A 64 7.05 -8.00 16.61
C ASP A 64 7.16 -7.99 15.09
N TRP A 65 7.91 -7.03 14.55
CA TRP A 65 8.16 -6.90 13.10
C TRP A 65 8.81 -8.14 12.47
N ARG A 66 9.50 -8.97 13.26
CA ARG A 66 10.16 -10.20 12.79
C ARG A 66 9.26 -11.43 12.81
N LYS A 67 8.03 -11.29 13.34
CA LYS A 67 7.04 -12.36 13.32
C LYS A 67 6.74 -12.75 11.86
N ASN A 68 6.67 -14.04 11.59
CA ASN A 68 6.16 -14.52 10.31
C ASN A 68 4.65 -14.27 10.21
N PRO A 69 4.13 -13.88 9.03
CA PRO A 69 2.69 -13.78 8.81
C PRO A 69 1.98 -15.11 9.09
N SER A 70 0.80 -15.04 9.70
CA SER A 70 -0.06 -16.21 9.84
C SER A 70 -0.66 -16.64 8.49
N PHE A 71 -1.09 -17.91 8.39
CA PHE A 71 -1.66 -18.47 7.16
C PHE A 71 -2.86 -17.66 6.63
N MET A 72 -3.71 -17.16 7.52
CA MET A 72 -4.80 -16.23 7.22
C MET A 72 -4.52 -14.85 7.84
N GLY A 73 -3.32 -14.32 7.61
CA GLY A 73 -2.83 -13.07 8.18
C GLY A 73 -3.33 -11.81 7.49
N VAL A 74 -4.42 -11.85 6.72
CA VAL A 74 -4.96 -10.70 5.97
C VAL A 74 -5.43 -9.54 6.86
N ARG A 75 -5.61 -9.81 8.16
CA ARG A 75 -5.98 -8.85 9.23
C ARG A 75 -4.80 -8.46 10.14
N GLU A 76 -3.62 -9.00 9.89
CA GLU A 76 -2.42 -8.71 10.68
C GLU A 76 -1.70 -7.49 10.07
N PHE A 77 -1.65 -6.42 10.85
CA PHE A 77 -1.03 -5.15 10.46
C PHE A 77 0.27 -4.99 11.24
N TYR A 78 1.36 -4.85 10.50
CA TYR A 78 2.70 -4.67 11.05
C TYR A 78 3.02 -3.19 11.27
N GLY A 79 2.21 -2.30 10.68
CA GLY A 79 2.30 -0.86 10.90
C GLY A 79 3.26 -0.17 9.95
N GLY A 80 3.57 -0.80 8.81
CA GLY A 80 4.22 -0.11 7.71
C GLY A 80 3.27 0.92 7.07
N ASP A 81 3.81 2.06 6.68
CA ASP A 81 3.03 3.22 6.27
C ASP A 81 3.79 4.08 5.24
N LEU A 82 3.11 5.08 4.67
CA LEU A 82 3.70 5.96 3.66
C LEU A 82 4.77 6.91 4.24
N GLN A 83 4.75 7.17 5.55
CA GLN A 83 5.82 7.92 6.21
C GLN A 83 7.09 7.08 6.29
N GLY A 84 6.98 5.77 6.51
CA GLY A 84 8.10 4.84 6.45
C GLY A 84 8.69 4.78 5.05
N VAL A 85 7.86 4.84 4.00
CA VAL A 85 8.34 4.97 2.62
C VAL A 85 9.09 6.29 2.41
N MET A 86 8.51 7.42 2.83
CA MET A 86 9.15 8.74 2.79
C MET A 86 10.54 8.71 3.46
N ASN A 87 10.64 8.09 4.64
CA ASN A 87 11.88 7.98 5.41
C ASN A 87 12.94 7.09 4.76
N LYS A 88 12.58 6.30 3.73
CA LYS A 88 13.47 5.38 3.01
C LYS A 88 13.75 5.80 1.57
N LEU A 89 13.35 6.99 1.15
CA LEU A 89 13.62 7.47 -0.21
C LEU A 89 15.12 7.61 -0.49
N ASP A 90 15.95 7.95 0.50
CA ASP A 90 17.41 7.96 0.35
C ASP A 90 17.93 6.55 0.03
N TYR A 91 17.46 5.53 0.75
CA TYR A 91 17.80 4.13 0.51
C TYR A 91 17.41 3.66 -0.91
N LEU A 92 16.21 4.02 -1.37
CA LEU A 92 15.73 3.65 -2.71
C LEU A 92 16.55 4.35 -3.80
N GLN A 93 16.91 5.61 -3.58
CA GLN A 93 17.75 6.37 -4.51
C GLN A 93 19.17 5.79 -4.58
N ASP A 94 19.78 5.46 -3.43
CA ASP A 94 21.11 4.84 -3.36
C ASP A 94 21.16 3.48 -4.06
N LEU A 95 20.04 2.73 -4.06
CA LEU A 95 19.90 1.48 -4.78
C LEU A 95 19.79 1.65 -6.30
N GLY A 96 19.56 2.88 -6.79
CA GLY A 96 19.35 3.18 -8.20
C GLY A 96 17.94 2.85 -8.70
N VAL A 97 16.93 2.93 -7.83
CA VAL A 97 15.52 2.75 -8.22
C VAL A 97 15.08 3.92 -9.09
N ASP A 98 14.40 3.63 -10.21
CA ASP A 98 13.78 4.62 -11.09
C ASP A 98 12.26 4.72 -10.86
N VAL A 99 11.63 3.62 -10.40
CA VAL A 99 10.17 3.52 -10.29
C VAL A 99 9.79 2.78 -9.01
N ILE A 100 8.94 3.38 -8.21
CA ILE A 100 8.28 2.73 -7.07
C ILE A 100 6.92 2.24 -7.54
N TYR A 101 6.64 0.95 -7.34
CA TYR A 101 5.32 0.36 -7.59
C TYR A 101 4.65 -0.02 -6.26
N PHE A 102 3.54 0.61 -5.92
CA PHE A 102 2.80 0.28 -4.71
C PHE A 102 1.79 -0.85 -4.95
N ASN A 103 1.69 -1.77 -3.98
CA ASN A 103 0.44 -2.49 -3.78
C ASN A 103 -0.69 -1.50 -3.41
N PRO A 104 -1.98 -1.91 -3.45
CA PRO A 104 -3.08 -0.98 -3.17
C PRO A 104 -2.93 -0.24 -1.82
N ILE A 105 -3.30 1.04 -1.84
CA ILE A 105 -3.15 1.97 -0.70
C ILE A 105 -4.45 2.69 -0.33
N PHE A 106 -5.54 2.42 -1.05
CA PHE A 106 -6.85 3.04 -0.81
C PHE A 106 -7.59 2.38 0.35
N VAL A 107 -8.60 3.05 0.90
CA VAL A 107 -9.36 2.59 2.08
C VAL A 107 -9.83 1.15 1.90
N SER A 108 -9.40 0.27 2.80
CA SER A 108 -9.71 -1.17 2.75
C SER A 108 -9.44 -1.86 4.09
N PRO A 109 -10.25 -2.87 4.48
CA PRO A 109 -10.14 -3.56 5.76
C PRO A 109 -9.05 -4.65 5.79
N SER A 110 -8.37 -4.95 4.69
CA SER A 110 -7.24 -5.89 4.73
C SER A 110 -5.90 -5.14 4.75
N ASN A 111 -4.83 -5.88 5.09
CA ASN A 111 -3.46 -5.38 4.95
C ASN A 111 -2.98 -5.32 3.50
N HIS A 112 -3.58 -6.05 2.57
CA HIS A 112 -3.19 -6.04 1.16
C HIS A 112 -4.00 -5.05 0.33
N LYS A 113 -5.16 -4.60 0.85
CA LYS A 113 -6.03 -3.55 0.34
C LYS A 113 -6.61 -3.76 -1.07
N TYR A 114 -6.73 -5.02 -1.52
CA TYR A 114 -7.31 -5.33 -2.84
C TYR A 114 -8.85 -5.35 -2.83
N ASP A 115 -9.42 -5.41 -1.64
CA ASP A 115 -10.82 -5.39 -1.24
C ASP A 115 -11.21 -3.96 -0.87
N ILE A 116 -11.09 -3.07 -1.86
CA ILE A 116 -11.22 -1.62 -1.70
C ILE A 116 -12.67 -1.25 -1.33
N GLN A 117 -12.80 -0.35 -0.35
CA GLN A 117 -14.07 0.22 0.09
C GLN A 117 -14.30 1.62 -0.49
N ASP A 118 -13.23 2.39 -0.67
CA ASP A 118 -13.28 3.74 -1.24
C ASP A 118 -12.01 3.98 -2.08
N TYR A 119 -12.18 4.31 -3.36
CA TYR A 119 -11.08 4.56 -4.31
C TYR A 119 -10.60 6.02 -4.27
N ASP A 120 -11.36 6.94 -3.70
CA ASP A 120 -11.07 8.37 -3.73
C ASP A 120 -10.06 8.78 -2.66
N TYR A 121 -9.83 7.92 -1.67
CA TYR A 121 -9.02 8.21 -0.50
C TYR A 121 -7.96 7.17 -0.20
N ILE A 122 -6.76 7.65 0.11
CA ILE A 122 -5.71 6.87 0.75
C ILE A 122 -6.19 6.41 2.12
N ASP A 123 -5.95 5.14 2.43
CA ASP A 123 -6.33 4.58 3.72
C ASP A 123 -5.61 5.33 4.84
N PRO A 124 -6.34 5.91 5.82
CA PRO A 124 -5.73 6.66 6.91
C PRO A 124 -4.72 5.86 7.74
N HIS A 125 -4.80 4.53 7.75
CA HIS A 125 -3.80 3.68 8.40
C HIS A 125 -2.46 3.62 7.66
N TYR A 126 -2.41 3.97 6.37
CA TYR A 126 -1.17 4.17 5.62
C TYR A 126 -0.80 5.65 5.50
N GLY A 127 -1.79 6.54 5.54
CA GLY A 127 -1.63 7.98 5.48
C GLY A 127 -1.54 8.63 6.87
N LYS A 128 -2.53 9.48 7.19
CA LYS A 128 -2.57 10.32 8.39
C LYS A 128 -3.91 10.20 9.12
N ILE A 129 -3.82 10.04 10.44
CA ILE A 129 -4.94 10.12 11.37
C ILE A 129 -4.74 11.37 12.23
N VAL A 130 -5.46 12.45 11.91
CA VAL A 130 -5.40 13.74 12.62
C VAL A 130 -6.55 13.91 13.63
N SER A 131 -7.60 13.11 13.48
CA SER A 131 -8.78 13.02 14.35
C SER A 131 -8.96 11.56 14.75
N ASP A 132 -8.50 11.19 15.95
CA ASP A 132 -8.66 9.84 16.51
C ASP A 132 -9.67 9.82 17.66
N GLY A 133 -10.15 8.64 18.02
CA GLY A 133 -11.11 8.42 19.10
C GLY A 133 -11.92 7.15 18.88
N GLY A 134 -13.02 7.02 19.62
CA GLY A 134 -13.88 5.84 19.59
C GLY A 134 -13.25 4.63 20.30
N GLU A 135 -14.02 3.55 20.31
CA GLU A 135 -13.67 2.27 20.92
C GLU A 135 -13.45 1.21 19.83
N THR A 136 -12.53 0.28 20.12
CA THR A 136 -12.39 -0.99 19.40
C THR A 136 -13.59 -1.89 19.73
N LEU A 137 -13.82 -2.91 18.91
CA LEU A 137 -14.82 -3.92 19.21
C LEU A 137 -14.49 -4.63 20.52
N LYS A 138 -15.54 -4.92 21.29
CA LYS A 138 -15.44 -5.75 22.50
C LYS A 138 -15.26 -7.21 22.11
N ASP A 139 -14.69 -7.99 23.02
CA ASP A 139 -14.54 -9.43 22.81
C ASP A 139 -15.90 -10.09 22.51
N GLY A 140 -15.96 -10.88 21.45
CA GLY A 140 -17.18 -11.50 20.94
C GLY A 140 -18.10 -10.59 20.11
N ASP A 141 -17.83 -9.28 20.02
CA ASP A 141 -18.60 -8.39 19.14
C ASP A 141 -18.09 -8.50 17.70
N THR A 142 -18.94 -8.95 16.78
CA THR A 142 -18.60 -9.13 15.36
C THR A 142 -19.33 -8.13 14.46
N ILE A 143 -19.97 -7.11 15.04
CA ILE A 143 -20.80 -6.15 14.30
C ILE A 143 -20.02 -4.85 14.11
N ASN A 144 -19.51 -4.62 12.89
CA ASN A 144 -18.69 -3.44 12.59
C ASN A 144 -19.41 -2.09 12.75
N ALA A 145 -20.75 -2.05 12.85
CA ALA A 145 -21.45 -0.82 13.23
C ALA A 145 -21.07 -0.32 14.64
N HIS A 146 -20.52 -1.18 15.49
CA HIS A 146 -20.01 -0.83 16.81
C HIS A 146 -18.51 -0.48 16.82
N ALA A 147 -17.80 -0.70 15.70
CA ALA A 147 -16.37 -0.43 15.54
C ALA A 147 -16.11 1.08 15.38
N SER A 148 -16.48 1.86 16.39
CA SER A 148 -16.51 3.33 16.33
C SER A 148 -15.14 3.95 16.07
N LYS A 149 -14.05 3.32 16.54
CA LYS A 149 -12.69 3.73 16.19
C LYS A 149 -12.40 3.54 14.71
N TYR A 150 -12.63 2.34 14.16
CA TYR A 150 -12.42 2.06 12.74
C TYR A 150 -13.20 3.04 11.87
N ILE A 151 -14.51 3.15 12.13
CA ILE A 151 -15.41 4.05 11.39
C ILE A 151 -14.85 5.46 11.43
N LYS A 152 -14.52 5.99 12.62
CA LYS A 152 -13.95 7.34 12.73
C LYS A 152 -12.66 7.47 11.90
N ARG A 153 -11.72 6.54 12.04
CA ARG A 153 -10.43 6.62 11.36
C ARG A 153 -10.57 6.64 9.85
N VAL A 154 -11.46 5.81 9.28
CA VAL A 154 -11.61 5.64 7.82
C VAL A 154 -12.73 6.47 7.17
N THR A 155 -13.58 7.16 7.95
CA THR A 155 -14.64 8.02 7.38
C THR A 155 -14.55 9.48 7.81
N ASP A 156 -13.74 9.83 8.81
CA ASP A 156 -13.53 11.23 9.19
C ASP A 156 -12.83 11.99 8.04
N LYS A 157 -13.51 13.02 7.55
CA LYS A 157 -13.06 13.80 6.39
C LYS A 157 -11.69 14.42 6.60
N ALA A 158 -11.34 14.82 7.83
CA ALA A 158 -10.03 15.40 8.10
C ALA A 158 -8.91 14.36 7.96
N ASN A 159 -9.15 13.11 8.37
CA ASN A 159 -8.20 12.00 8.17
C ASN A 159 -8.01 11.68 6.69
N LEU A 160 -9.12 11.58 5.95
CA LEU A 160 -9.14 11.26 4.52
C LEU A 160 -8.40 12.32 3.69
N GLU A 161 -8.73 13.60 3.87
CA GLU A 161 -8.08 14.70 3.16
C GLU A 161 -6.61 14.87 3.57
N SER A 162 -6.28 14.66 4.85
CA SER A 162 -4.88 14.69 5.32
C SER A 162 -4.06 13.56 4.72
N SER A 163 -4.64 12.38 4.55
CA SER A 163 -3.98 11.23 3.93
C SER A 163 -3.72 11.44 2.44
N ASN A 164 -4.69 11.97 1.70
CA ASN A 164 -4.50 12.36 0.30
C ASN A 164 -3.43 13.45 0.16
N THR A 165 -3.50 14.50 1.01
CA THR A 165 -2.50 15.57 1.01
C THR A 165 -1.10 15.02 1.27
N PHE A 166 -0.95 14.10 2.22
CA PHE A 166 0.33 13.48 2.52
C PHE A 166 0.85 12.62 1.37
N PHE A 167 -0.02 11.87 0.69
CA PHE A 167 0.38 11.10 -0.49
C PHE A 167 0.83 11.99 -1.65
N VAL A 168 0.16 13.13 -1.88
CA VAL A 168 0.62 14.13 -2.86
C VAL A 168 2.05 14.59 -2.54
N GLN A 169 2.33 14.93 -1.28
CA GLN A 169 3.68 15.34 -0.85
C GLN A 169 4.72 14.23 -1.05
N LEU A 170 4.36 12.97 -0.78
CA LEU A 170 5.23 11.83 -1.05
C LEU A 170 5.54 11.71 -2.55
N VAL A 171 4.52 11.78 -3.41
CA VAL A 171 4.70 11.70 -4.87
C VAL A 171 5.56 12.85 -5.39
N GLU A 172 5.34 14.07 -4.90
CA GLU A 172 6.17 15.25 -5.23
C GLU A 172 7.63 15.03 -4.86
N GLU A 173 7.90 14.49 -3.67
CA GLU A 173 9.26 14.20 -3.22
C GLU A 173 9.93 13.08 -4.03
N ILE A 174 9.19 12.02 -4.36
CA ILE A 174 9.67 10.95 -5.25
C ILE A 174 10.04 11.52 -6.62
N HIS A 175 9.18 12.37 -7.20
CA HIS A 175 9.47 13.05 -8.47
C HIS A 175 10.66 14.01 -8.37
N ARG A 176 10.81 14.74 -7.27
CA ARG A 176 11.96 15.64 -7.03
C ARG A 176 13.29 14.87 -7.06
N ARG A 177 13.26 13.60 -6.66
CA ARG A 177 14.42 12.68 -6.69
C ARG A 177 14.63 11.98 -8.04
N GLY A 178 13.79 12.28 -9.04
CA GLY A 178 13.87 11.70 -10.39
C GLY A 178 13.21 10.33 -10.54
N MET A 179 12.60 9.80 -9.47
CA MET A 179 11.86 8.55 -9.50
C MET A 179 10.41 8.76 -9.96
N LYS A 180 9.71 7.68 -10.33
CA LYS A 180 8.27 7.67 -10.67
C LYS A 180 7.48 6.77 -9.74
N VAL A 181 6.17 6.94 -9.72
CA VAL A 181 5.24 6.11 -8.93
C VAL A 181 4.26 5.40 -9.85
N ILE A 182 3.98 4.14 -9.56
CA ILE A 182 2.90 3.31 -10.11
C ILE A 182 2.06 2.77 -8.97
#